data_AF-A0A2S7AF51-F1
#
_entry.id   AF-A0A2S7AF51-F1
#
_cell.length_a   1.000
_cell.length_b   1.000
_cell.length_c   1.000
_cell.angle_alpha   90.00
_cell.angle_beta   90.00
_cell.angle_gamma   90.00
#
_symmetry.space_group_name_H-M   'P 1'
#
loop_
_entity.id
_entity.type
_entity.pdbx_description
1 polymer ?
#
loop_
_entity_poly.entity_id
_entity_poly.type
_entity_poly.pdbx_seq_one_letter_code
_entity_poly.pdbx_strand_id
1 'polypeptide(L)'
;MMVEATIKAFVEASISAEEFERSIQSDASFERLLKNEVRLPAYIQEADLYTHLISQDYSRIGSVYNVQQLLCSFLKKHEIAHICSEKYGELFELTLKVQPKWLDLPAWYFSRAIDGEGASKGKALVGMLKKKIAQDFRFLKAAPKWLQSPDWPFVEGRPLVFVGQIDIGSLRHDTAQLYIFYDEHTGTFVTSSQSC
;
A
#
# COMPACT_ATOMS: atom_id res chain seq x y z
N MET A 1 16.67 18.42 -10.66
CA MET A 1 15.31 19.00 -10.63
C MET A 1 15.16 19.70 -9.29
N MET A 2 14.46 20.84 -9.18
CA MET A 2 14.25 21.41 -7.84
C MET A 2 13.36 20.46 -7.02
N VAL A 3 13.78 20.11 -5.80
CA VAL A 3 13.07 19.17 -4.91
C VAL A 3 11.58 19.51 -4.79
N GLU A 4 11.28 20.80 -4.63
CA GLU A 4 9.92 21.34 -4.56
C GLU A 4 9.09 21.05 -5.83
N ALA A 5 9.71 21.06 -7.01
CA ALA A 5 9.04 20.72 -8.26
C ALA A 5 8.69 19.22 -8.32
N THR A 6 9.55 18.35 -7.77
CA THR A 6 9.27 16.91 -7.67
C THR A 6 8.17 16.63 -6.64
N ILE A 7 8.21 17.28 -5.47
CA ILE A 7 7.13 17.21 -4.46
C ILE A 7 5.81 17.68 -5.08
N LYS A 8 5.84 18.81 -5.79
CA LYS A 8 4.67 19.34 -6.50
C LYS A 8 4.12 18.34 -7.52
N ALA A 9 4.98 17.79 -8.38
CA ALA A 9 4.58 16.81 -9.38
C ALA A 9 3.93 15.57 -8.75
N PHE A 10 4.42 15.13 -7.59
CA PHE A 10 3.83 14.01 -6.86
C PHE A 10 2.45 14.35 -6.28
N VAL A 11 2.30 15.50 -5.60
CA VAL A 11 1.00 15.87 -5.03
C VAL A 11 -0.07 16.17 -6.08
N GLU A 12 0.35 16.60 -7.27
CA GLU A 12 -0.50 16.79 -8.45
C GLU A 12 -0.74 15.48 -9.22
N ALA A 13 -0.21 14.35 -8.74
CA ALA A 13 -0.28 13.02 -9.35
C ALA A 13 0.25 12.96 -10.80
N SER A 14 1.17 13.86 -11.15
CA SER A 14 1.87 13.91 -12.44
C SER A 14 3.04 12.91 -12.50
N ILE A 15 3.56 12.50 -11.35
CA ILE A 15 4.46 11.34 -11.21
C ILE A 15 3.83 10.30 -10.29
N SER A 16 4.23 9.05 -10.45
CA SER A 16 3.77 7.94 -9.62
C SER A 16 4.38 7.97 -8.21
N ALA A 17 3.76 7.24 -7.28
CA ALA A 17 4.30 7.04 -5.94
C ALA A 17 5.68 6.35 -5.96
N GLU A 18 5.89 5.38 -6.86
CA GLU A 18 7.17 4.69 -7.03
C GLU A 18 8.27 5.64 -7.54
N GLU A 19 7.95 6.50 -8.53
CA GLU A 19 8.90 7.50 -9.03
C GLU A 19 9.25 8.52 -7.95
N PHE A 20 8.27 8.93 -7.13
CA PHE A 20 8.51 9.84 -6.00
C PHE A 20 9.36 9.19 -4.92
N GLU A 21 9.05 7.94 -4.51
CA GLU A 21 9.84 7.15 -3.56
C GLU A 21 11.30 7.03 -4.01
N ARG A 22 11.51 6.69 -5.29
CA ARG A 22 12.85 6.62 -5.87
C ARG A 22 13.56 7.97 -5.81
N SER A 23 12.84 9.07 -6.03
CA SER A 23 13.40 10.42 -6.01
C SER A 23 13.85 10.84 -4.60
N ILE A 24 13.01 10.63 -3.59
CA ILE A 24 13.34 10.98 -2.20
C ILE A 24 14.50 10.15 -1.65
N GLN A 25 14.63 8.89 -2.06
CA GLN A 25 15.72 8.01 -1.64
C GLN A 25 17.06 8.30 -2.36
N SER A 26 17.03 8.85 -3.57
CA SER A 26 18.24 9.01 -4.41
C SER A 26 18.82 10.43 -4.44
N ASP A 27 18.06 11.45 -4.02
CA ASP A 27 18.51 12.85 -4.03
C ASP A 27 18.61 13.42 -2.60
N ALA A 28 19.85 13.58 -2.11
CA ALA A 28 20.17 14.16 -0.80
C ALA A 28 19.67 15.61 -0.61
N SER A 29 19.19 16.26 -1.67
CA SER A 29 18.53 17.56 -1.58
C SER A 29 17.17 17.48 -0.89
N PHE A 30 16.48 16.33 -0.96
CA PHE A 30 15.24 16.10 -0.20
C PHE A 30 15.49 16.17 1.30
N GLU A 31 16.51 15.46 1.77
CA GLU A 31 16.90 15.45 3.18
C GLU A 31 17.18 16.87 3.69
N ARG A 32 17.97 17.65 2.94
CA ARG A 32 18.33 19.03 3.32
C ARG A 32 17.12 19.96 3.42
N LEU A 33 16.14 19.80 2.53
CA LEU A 33 14.92 20.61 2.55
C LEU A 33 13.99 20.19 3.70
N LEU A 34 13.73 18.90 3.82
CA LEU A 34 12.64 18.35 4.63
C LEU A 34 13.03 18.10 6.09
N LYS A 35 14.31 17.90 6.41
CA LYS A 35 14.75 17.76 7.82
C LYS A 35 14.51 19.00 8.68
N ASN A 36 14.39 20.18 8.05
CA ASN A 36 14.08 21.42 8.77
C ASN A 36 12.59 21.49 9.19
N GLU A 37 11.74 20.63 8.62
CA GLU A 37 10.33 20.57 8.95
C GLU A 37 10.09 19.63 10.13
N VAL A 38 10.14 20.20 11.34
CA VAL A 38 10.01 19.47 12.61
C VAL A 38 8.67 19.68 13.32
N ARG A 39 7.85 20.64 12.85
CA ARG A 39 6.52 20.91 13.42
C ARG A 39 5.49 20.04 12.74
N LEU A 40 5.51 18.75 13.09
CA LEU A 40 4.68 17.73 12.48
C LEU A 40 3.36 17.53 13.23
N PRO A 41 2.31 17.02 12.56
CA PRO A 41 1.11 16.54 13.23
C PRO A 41 1.41 15.56 14.38
N ALA A 42 0.62 15.60 15.46
CA ALA A 42 0.87 14.83 16.68
C ALA A 42 0.87 13.30 16.52
N TYR A 43 0.32 12.79 15.42
CA TYR A 43 0.34 11.36 15.11
C TYR A 43 1.67 10.88 14.52
N ILE A 44 2.52 11.79 14.04
CA ILE A 44 3.85 11.48 13.50
C ILE A 44 4.83 11.40 14.66
N GLN A 45 5.53 10.27 14.76
CA GLN A 45 6.48 9.99 15.86
C GLN A 45 7.93 10.28 15.46
N GLU A 46 8.21 10.37 14.17
CA GLU A 46 9.52 10.69 13.64
C GLU A 46 9.91 12.15 13.93
N ALA A 47 11.22 12.39 14.01
CA ALA A 47 11.77 13.69 14.42
C ALA A 47 11.55 14.81 13.38
N ASP A 48 11.42 14.45 12.11
CA ASP A 48 11.35 15.38 11.00
C ASP A 48 10.59 14.76 9.80
N LEU A 49 10.12 15.64 8.90
CA LEU A 49 9.33 15.24 7.74
C LEU A 49 10.08 14.26 6.83
N TYR A 50 11.39 14.43 6.63
CA TYR A 50 12.16 13.53 5.77
C TYR A 50 12.17 12.11 6.33
N THR A 51 12.49 11.97 7.62
CA THR A 51 12.55 10.68 8.31
C THR A 51 11.19 9.98 8.28
N HIS A 52 10.09 10.72 8.44
CA HIS A 52 8.75 10.17 8.28
C HIS A 52 8.49 9.68 6.85
N LEU A 53 8.81 10.50 5.84
CA LEU A 53 8.50 10.18 4.44
C LEU A 53 9.25 8.96 3.91
N ILE A 54 10.50 8.74 4.32
CA ILE A 54 11.27 7.56 3.90
C ILE A 54 10.89 6.29 4.68
N SER A 55 10.19 6.42 5.83
CA SER A 55 9.71 5.26 6.60
C SER A 55 8.39 4.70 6.09
N GLN A 56 7.71 5.40 5.16
CA GLN A 56 6.42 4.99 4.64
C GLN A 56 6.52 3.89 3.57
N ASP A 57 5.55 3.00 3.56
CA ASP A 57 5.39 1.98 2.51
C ASP A 57 4.57 2.55 1.33
N TYR A 58 5.27 3.01 0.27
CA TYR A 58 4.64 3.57 -0.93
C TYR A 58 3.92 2.53 -1.79
N SER A 59 4.05 1.23 -1.48
CA SER A 59 3.23 0.20 -2.10
C SER A 59 1.79 0.21 -1.58
N ARG A 60 1.51 0.89 -0.45
CA ARG A 60 0.18 0.95 0.17
C ARG A 60 -0.52 2.26 -0.14
N ILE A 61 -1.71 2.17 -0.73
CA ILE A 61 -2.47 3.35 -1.14
C ILE A 61 -2.84 4.28 0.03
N GLY A 62 -3.07 3.72 1.23
CA GLY A 62 -3.32 4.51 2.44
C GLY A 62 -2.10 5.35 2.84
N SER A 63 -0.91 4.76 2.81
CA SER A 63 0.35 5.46 3.08
C SER A 63 0.61 6.55 2.03
N VAL A 64 0.43 6.23 0.74
CA VAL A 64 0.57 7.21 -0.36
C VAL A 64 -0.37 8.39 -0.18
N TYR A 65 -1.64 8.15 0.16
CA TYR A 65 -2.61 9.21 0.42
C TYR A 65 -2.19 10.09 1.61
N ASN A 66 -1.78 9.49 2.73
CA ASN A 66 -1.33 10.24 3.90
C ASN A 66 -0.09 11.11 3.60
N VAL A 67 0.88 10.54 2.89
CA VAL A 67 2.08 11.25 2.43
C VAL A 67 1.70 12.43 1.53
N GLN A 68 0.80 12.23 0.56
CA GLN A 68 0.33 13.29 -0.32
C GLN A 68 -0.30 14.44 0.48
N GLN A 69 -1.18 14.15 1.44
CA GLN A 69 -1.83 15.17 2.26
C GLN A 69 -0.83 15.96 3.12
N LEU A 70 0.17 15.27 3.67
CA LEU A 70 1.24 15.90 4.44
C LEU A 70 2.08 16.84 3.55
N LEU A 71 2.41 16.41 2.33
CA LEU A 71 3.16 17.21 1.36
C LEU A 71 2.34 18.39 0.80
N CYS A 72 1.03 18.25 0.59
CA CYS A 72 0.16 19.38 0.25
C CYS A 72 0.17 20.43 1.37
N SER A 73 0.11 19.99 2.63
CA SER A 73 0.19 20.88 3.79
C SER A 73 1.55 21.58 3.88
N PHE A 74 2.64 20.86 3.60
CA PHE A 74 3.99 21.41 3.49
C PHE A 74 4.09 22.49 2.42
N LEU A 75 3.67 22.21 1.17
CA LEU A 75 3.72 23.19 0.08
C LEU A 75 2.86 24.42 0.38
N LYS A 76 1.70 24.24 1.02
CA LYS A 76 0.83 25.34 1.45
C LYS A 76 1.51 26.23 2.49
N LYS A 77 2.19 25.64 3.47
CA LYS A 77 2.95 26.37 4.49
C LYS A 77 4.10 27.19 3.89
N HIS A 78 4.70 26.70 2.82
CA HIS A 78 5.80 27.34 2.09
C HIS A 78 5.32 28.27 0.96
N GLU A 79 4.01 28.55 0.86
CA GLU A 79 3.41 29.44 -0.15
C GLU A 79 3.71 29.01 -1.60
N ILE A 80 3.96 27.71 -1.82
CA ILE A 80 4.21 27.16 -3.15
C ILE A 80 2.86 26.83 -3.81
N ALA A 81 2.59 27.41 -4.98
CA ALA A 81 1.37 27.15 -5.74
C ALA A 81 1.32 25.71 -6.28
N HIS A 82 0.29 24.97 -5.87
CA HIS A 82 0.08 23.56 -6.23
C HIS A 82 -1.41 23.20 -6.24
N ILE A 83 -1.75 22.08 -6.86
CA ILE A 83 -3.07 21.45 -6.77
C ILE A 83 -2.91 20.09 -6.06
N CYS A 84 -3.64 19.89 -4.96
CA CYS A 84 -3.65 18.57 -4.32
C CYS A 84 -4.63 17.67 -5.09
N SER A 85 -4.10 16.69 -5.84
CA SER A 85 -4.92 15.79 -6.66
C SER A 85 -5.80 14.88 -5.81
N GLU A 86 -7.06 14.70 -6.19
CA GLU A 86 -8.00 13.80 -5.49
C GLU A 86 -7.73 12.31 -5.76
N LYS A 87 -6.89 11.99 -6.77
CA LYS A 87 -6.63 10.63 -7.25
C LYS A 87 -6.36 9.62 -6.14
N TYR A 88 -5.41 9.91 -5.24
CA TYR A 88 -5.05 8.96 -4.20
C TYR A 88 -6.12 8.83 -3.11
N GLY A 89 -6.88 9.91 -2.85
CA GLY A 89 -8.04 9.88 -1.95
C GLY A 89 -9.17 9.01 -2.50
N GLU A 90 -9.51 9.18 -3.79
CA GLU A 90 -10.52 8.35 -4.47
C GLU A 90 -10.12 6.87 -4.49
N LEU A 91 -8.85 6.57 -4.80
CA LEU A 91 -8.32 5.20 -4.78
C LEU A 91 -8.31 4.60 -3.37
N PHE A 92 -7.98 5.38 -2.35
CA PHE A 92 -8.01 4.93 -0.96
C PHE A 92 -9.44 4.61 -0.52
N GLU A 93 -10.41 5.50 -0.79
CA GLU A 93 -11.82 5.21 -0.52
C GLU A 93 -12.33 3.97 -1.24
N LEU A 94 -11.94 3.80 -2.51
CA LEU A 94 -12.31 2.63 -3.29
C LEU A 94 -11.77 1.36 -2.65
N THR A 95 -10.51 1.38 -2.21
CA THR A 95 -9.85 0.27 -1.50
C THR A 95 -10.64 -0.11 -0.24
N LEU A 96 -11.01 0.88 0.58
CA LEU A 96 -11.82 0.65 1.78
C LEU A 96 -13.19 0.01 1.47
N LYS A 97 -13.79 0.32 0.32
CA LYS A 97 -15.10 -0.21 -0.10
C LYS A 97 -15.03 -1.65 -0.61
N VAL A 98 -13.90 -2.06 -1.22
CA VAL A 98 -13.78 -3.34 -1.94
C VAL A 98 -12.94 -4.38 -1.21
N GLN A 99 -11.95 -3.97 -0.42
CA GLN A 99 -10.98 -4.88 0.19
C GLN A 99 -11.59 -5.64 1.38
N PRO A 100 -11.57 -6.98 1.37
CA PRO A 100 -11.93 -7.78 2.54
C PRO A 100 -10.93 -7.61 3.68
N LYS A 101 -11.38 -7.73 4.94
CA LYS A 101 -10.52 -7.58 6.13
C LYS A 101 -9.32 -8.54 6.21
N TRP A 102 -9.44 -9.71 5.60
CA TRP A 102 -8.40 -10.74 5.57
C TRP A 102 -7.37 -10.52 4.46
N LEU A 103 -7.45 -9.39 3.77
CA LEU A 103 -6.58 -9.05 2.65
C LEU A 103 -6.06 -7.63 2.80
N ASP A 104 -4.80 -7.44 2.46
CA ASP A 104 -4.18 -6.13 2.33
C ASP A 104 -3.49 -6.04 0.97
N LEU A 105 -4.12 -5.33 0.03
CA LEU A 105 -3.69 -5.29 -1.36
C LEU A 105 -2.73 -4.13 -1.64
N PRO A 106 -1.66 -4.37 -2.42
CA PRO A 106 -0.78 -3.31 -2.84
C PRO A 106 -1.44 -2.42 -3.90
N ALA A 107 -1.02 -1.15 -3.99
CA ALA A 107 -1.56 -0.14 -4.88
C ALA A 107 -1.49 -0.57 -6.37
N TRP A 108 -0.41 -1.24 -6.77
CA TRP A 108 -0.25 -1.73 -8.15
C TRP A 108 -1.34 -2.72 -8.56
N TYR A 109 -1.90 -3.49 -7.61
CA TYR A 109 -2.97 -4.44 -7.91
C TYR A 109 -4.24 -3.69 -8.34
N PHE A 110 -4.60 -2.62 -7.61
CA PHE A 110 -5.75 -1.80 -7.96
C PHE A 110 -5.55 -1.06 -9.27
N SER A 111 -4.37 -0.47 -9.51
CA SER A 111 -4.07 0.16 -10.79
C SER A 111 -4.26 -0.80 -11.94
N ARG A 112 -3.67 -2.01 -11.88
CA ARG A 112 -3.84 -3.03 -12.91
C ARG A 112 -5.29 -3.48 -13.08
N ALA A 113 -6.02 -3.66 -11.98
CA ALA A 113 -7.41 -4.08 -12.00
C ALA A 113 -8.35 -3.02 -12.58
N ILE A 114 -8.02 -1.73 -12.44
CA ILE A 114 -8.80 -0.61 -12.99
C ILE A 114 -8.44 -0.40 -14.46
N ASP A 115 -7.15 -0.41 -14.81
CA ASP A 115 -6.67 -0.15 -16.17
C ASP A 115 -7.17 -1.17 -17.19
N GLY A 116 -7.36 -2.42 -16.77
CA GLY A 116 -7.89 -3.49 -17.62
C GLY A 116 -9.36 -3.35 -18.02
N GLU A 117 -10.12 -2.43 -17.40
CA GLU A 117 -11.58 -2.50 -17.36
C GLU A 117 -12.28 -1.22 -17.90
N GLY A 118 -11.53 -0.26 -18.42
CA GLY A 118 -12.06 0.93 -19.11
C GLY A 118 -12.87 1.88 -18.22
N ALA A 119 -13.94 2.50 -18.76
CA ALA A 119 -14.65 3.64 -18.15
C ALA A 119 -15.65 3.28 -17.04
N SER A 120 -15.57 2.11 -16.42
CA SER A 120 -16.47 1.71 -15.33
C SER A 120 -16.30 2.63 -14.11
N LYS A 121 -17.40 3.21 -13.61
CA LYS A 121 -17.38 4.15 -12.47
C LYS A 121 -18.36 3.76 -11.37
N GLY A 122 -18.14 4.30 -10.17
CA GLY A 122 -19.07 4.20 -9.04
C GLY A 122 -19.38 2.77 -8.62
N LYS A 123 -20.67 2.46 -8.40
CA LYS A 123 -21.12 1.16 -7.87
C LYS A 123 -20.77 -0.03 -8.77
N ALA A 124 -20.75 0.17 -10.09
CA ALA A 124 -20.37 -0.88 -11.05
C ALA A 124 -18.90 -1.28 -10.89
N LEU A 125 -18.01 -0.28 -10.77
CA LEU A 125 -16.58 -0.50 -10.52
C LEU A 125 -16.36 -1.26 -9.20
N VAL A 126 -17.04 -0.85 -8.12
CA VAL A 126 -16.96 -1.53 -6.82
C VAL A 126 -17.39 -3.00 -6.91
N GLY A 127 -18.52 -3.29 -7.56
CA GLY A 127 -19.02 -4.66 -7.72
C GLY A 127 -18.07 -5.53 -8.54
N MET A 128 -17.51 -4.97 -9.61
CA MET A 128 -16.51 -5.64 -10.44
C MET A 128 -15.24 -5.96 -9.65
N LEU A 129 -14.66 -4.97 -8.96
CA LEU A 129 -13.43 -5.17 -8.20
C LEU A 129 -13.61 -6.23 -7.10
N LYS A 130 -14.76 -6.25 -6.41
CA LYS A 130 -15.08 -7.32 -5.45
C LYS A 130 -15.11 -8.70 -6.10
N LYS A 131 -15.71 -8.80 -7.28
CA LYS A 131 -15.76 -10.06 -8.04
C LYS A 131 -14.35 -10.49 -8.46
N LYS A 132 -13.54 -9.56 -8.97
CA LYS A 132 -12.16 -9.82 -9.38
C LYS A 132 -11.30 -10.28 -8.20
N ILE A 133 -11.38 -9.59 -7.06
CA ILE A 133 -10.69 -10.00 -5.82
C ILE A 133 -11.11 -11.42 -5.42
N ALA A 134 -12.41 -11.74 -5.44
CA ALA A 134 -12.88 -13.08 -5.12
C ALA A 134 -12.41 -14.16 -6.11
N GLN A 135 -12.19 -13.81 -7.38
CA GLN A 135 -11.67 -14.71 -8.41
C GLN A 135 -10.16 -14.92 -8.29
N ASP A 136 -9.41 -13.86 -8.00
CA ASP A 136 -7.96 -13.90 -7.93
C ASP A 136 -7.49 -14.51 -6.59
N PHE A 137 -8.10 -14.15 -5.47
CA PHE A 137 -7.72 -14.58 -4.12
C PHE A 137 -8.55 -15.78 -3.64
N ARG A 138 -8.19 -16.95 -4.16
CA ARG A 138 -8.89 -18.21 -3.88
C ARG A 138 -8.39 -18.87 -2.60
N PHE A 139 -9.32 -19.57 -1.94
CA PHE A 139 -9.03 -20.40 -0.77
C PHE A 139 -9.86 -21.67 -0.80
N LEU A 140 -9.38 -22.75 -0.17
CA LEU A 140 -10.07 -24.05 -0.23
C LEU A 140 -11.30 -24.14 0.68
N LYS A 141 -11.17 -23.74 1.95
CA LYS A 141 -12.25 -23.86 2.95
C LYS A 141 -12.73 -22.52 3.48
N ALA A 142 -11.81 -21.71 3.97
CA ALA A 142 -12.09 -20.39 4.53
C ALA A 142 -10.90 -19.47 4.28
N ALA A 143 -11.15 -18.16 4.35
CA ALA A 143 -10.09 -17.16 4.30
C ALA A 143 -9.14 -17.28 5.51
N PRO A 144 -7.87 -16.85 5.37
CA PRO A 144 -6.90 -16.88 6.45
C PRO A 144 -7.35 -15.99 7.62
N LYS A 145 -7.09 -16.49 8.84
CA LYS A 145 -7.17 -15.73 10.08
C LYS A 145 -5.76 -15.34 10.49
N TRP A 146 -5.37 -14.15 10.06
CA TRP A 146 -4.07 -13.59 10.36
C TRP A 146 -3.92 -13.29 11.85
N LEU A 147 -2.76 -13.62 12.40
CA LEU A 147 -2.38 -13.30 13.76
C LEU A 147 -1.90 -11.84 13.86
N GLN A 148 -1.27 -11.36 12.79
CA GLN A 148 -0.83 -9.99 12.58
C GLN A 148 -1.54 -9.38 11.35
N SER A 149 -0.89 -8.47 10.65
CA SER A 149 -1.39 -7.91 9.39
C SER A 149 -1.53 -8.99 8.30
N PRO A 150 -2.53 -8.86 7.41
CA PRO A 150 -2.65 -9.75 6.25
C PRO A 150 -1.40 -9.74 5.38
N ASP A 151 -0.89 -10.93 5.05
CA ASP A 151 0.33 -11.09 4.24
C ASP A 151 0.12 -12.18 3.19
N TRP A 152 -0.78 -11.89 2.24
CA TRP A 152 -1.09 -12.84 1.15
C TRP A 152 0.04 -12.83 0.11
N PRO A 153 0.74 -13.95 -0.13
CA PRO A 153 1.90 -13.99 -1.00
C PRO A 153 1.54 -13.89 -2.48
N PHE A 154 2.42 -13.24 -3.24
CA PHE A 154 2.37 -13.17 -4.70
C PHE A 154 3.62 -13.83 -5.30
N VAL A 155 3.45 -14.58 -6.38
CA VAL A 155 4.54 -15.08 -7.23
C VAL A 155 4.33 -14.51 -8.63
N GLU A 156 5.33 -13.76 -9.13
CA GLU A 156 5.26 -13.09 -10.44
C GLU A 156 4.01 -12.20 -10.60
N GLY A 157 3.60 -11.53 -9.52
CA GLY A 157 2.42 -10.66 -9.49
C GLY A 157 1.08 -11.39 -9.50
N ARG A 158 1.06 -12.71 -9.27
CA ARG A 158 -0.14 -13.54 -9.13
C ARG A 158 -0.32 -13.97 -7.67
N PRO A 159 -1.51 -13.80 -7.07
CA PRO A 159 -1.76 -14.30 -5.72
C PRO A 159 -1.79 -15.82 -5.70
N LEU A 160 -1.21 -16.42 -4.67
CA LEU A 160 -1.27 -17.86 -4.47
C LEU A 160 -2.64 -18.30 -3.93
N VAL A 161 -2.96 -19.59 -4.03
CA VAL A 161 -4.20 -20.15 -3.47
C VAL A 161 -4.00 -20.48 -1.99
N PHE A 162 -4.82 -19.95 -1.10
CA PHE A 162 -4.73 -20.30 0.32
C PHE A 162 -5.30 -21.70 0.59
N VAL A 163 -4.46 -22.56 1.15
CA VAL A 163 -4.78 -23.97 1.41
C VAL A 163 -5.36 -24.12 2.81
N GLY A 164 -4.71 -23.48 3.79
CA GLY A 164 -5.08 -23.56 5.19
C GLY A 164 -4.00 -22.97 6.09
N GLN A 165 -4.28 -23.00 7.39
CA GLN A 165 -3.33 -22.58 8.43
C GLN A 165 -3.26 -23.62 9.55
N ILE A 166 -2.13 -23.67 10.23
CA ILE A 166 -1.83 -24.60 11.31
C ILE A 166 -1.32 -23.81 12.52
N ASP A 167 -1.84 -24.14 13.69
CA ASP A 167 -1.29 -23.66 14.95
C ASP A 167 0.07 -24.34 15.20
N ILE A 168 1.12 -23.53 15.26
CA ILE A 168 2.49 -23.95 15.55
C ILE A 168 3.01 -23.34 16.85
N GLY A 169 2.10 -22.86 17.71
CA GLY A 169 2.43 -22.27 19.00
C GLY A 169 3.16 -23.24 19.92
N SER A 170 2.97 -24.55 19.79
CA SER A 170 3.75 -25.55 20.56
C SER A 170 5.20 -25.72 20.09
N LEU A 171 5.51 -25.28 18.86
CA LEU A 171 6.86 -25.30 18.28
C LEU A 171 7.62 -23.99 18.55
N ARG A 172 6.96 -22.98 19.10
CA ARG A 172 7.52 -21.68 19.45
C ARG A 172 7.19 -21.39 20.92
N HIS A 173 7.85 -20.41 21.54
CA HIS A 173 7.51 -20.04 22.91
C HIS A 173 6.37 -19.01 22.98
N ASP A 174 5.58 -18.90 21.90
CA ASP A 174 4.58 -17.85 21.74
C ASP A 174 3.41 -18.28 20.84
N THR A 175 2.37 -17.44 20.77
CA THR A 175 1.27 -17.67 19.84
C THR A 175 1.79 -17.61 18.41
N ALA A 176 1.65 -18.70 17.66
CA ALA A 176 2.22 -18.78 16.32
C ALA A 176 1.34 -19.56 15.34
N GLN A 177 1.27 -19.06 14.11
CA GLN A 177 0.49 -19.67 13.02
C GLN A 177 1.37 -19.86 11.79
N LEU A 178 1.26 -21.02 11.15
CA LEU A 178 1.81 -21.33 9.84
C LEU A 178 0.70 -21.25 8.81
N TYR A 179 0.90 -20.48 7.74
CA TYR A 179 -0.02 -20.35 6.62
C TYR A 179 0.55 -21.08 5.42
N ILE A 180 -0.30 -21.84 4.73
CA ILE A 180 0.09 -22.68 3.59
C ILE A 180 -0.64 -22.17 2.34
N PHE A 181 0.15 -21.93 1.31
CA PHE A 181 -0.31 -21.46 0.01
C PHE A 181 0.13 -22.44 -1.08
N TYR A 182 -0.68 -22.57 -2.12
CA TYR A 182 -0.38 -23.38 -3.28
C TYR A 182 -0.17 -22.48 -4.50
N ASP A 183 0.98 -22.66 -5.15
CA ASP A 183 1.26 -22.08 -6.45
C ASP A 183 0.82 -23.06 -7.54
N GLU A 184 -0.30 -22.74 -8.19
CA GLU A 184 -0.84 -23.55 -9.28
C GLU A 184 0.07 -23.60 -10.52
N HIS A 185 0.97 -22.63 -10.69
CA HIS A 185 1.85 -22.59 -11.86
C HIS A 185 3.02 -23.57 -11.72
N THR A 186 3.63 -23.62 -10.54
CA THR A 186 4.76 -24.52 -10.25
C THR A 186 4.32 -25.85 -9.63
N GLY A 187 3.09 -25.93 -9.13
CA GLY A 187 2.59 -27.09 -8.38
C GLY A 187 3.23 -27.23 -7.00
N THR A 188 3.74 -26.14 -6.43
CA THR A 188 4.49 -26.15 -5.16
C THR A 188 3.72 -25.47 -4.03
N PHE A 189 4.12 -25.79 -2.79
CA PHE A 189 3.59 -25.12 -1.61
C PHE A 189 4.57 -24.06 -1.12
N VAL A 190 4.03 -22.90 -0.79
CA VAL A 190 4.73 -21.80 -0.14
C VAL A 190 4.16 -21.63 1.25
N THR A 191 5.03 -21.46 2.24
CA THR A 191 4.60 -21.27 3.63
C THR A 191 5.10 -19.95 4.19
N SER A 192 4.26 -19.28 4.97
CA SER A 192 4.65 -18.13 5.79
C SER A 192 4.24 -18.37 7.24
N SER A 193 4.91 -17.73 8.20
CA SER A 193 4.59 -17.88 9.62
C SER A 193 4.54 -16.53 10.32
N GLN A 194 3.58 -16.36 11.24
CA GLN A 194 3.49 -15.19 12.11
C GLN A 194 3.55 -15.63 13.58
N SER A 195 4.17 -14.81 14.42
CA SER A 195 4.23 -14.99 15.87
C SER A 195 4.00 -13.65 16.56
N CYS A 196 3.27 -13.65 17.67
CA CYS A 196 2.93 -12.48 18.47
C CYS A 196 3.22 -12.78 19.93
#